data_AF-W9RDA0-F1
#
_entry.id   AF-W9RDA0-F1
#
_cell.length_a   1.000
_cell.length_b   1.000
_cell.length_c   1.000
_cell.angle_alpha   90.00
_cell.angle_beta   90.00
_cell.angle_gamma   90.00
#
_symmetry.space_group_name_H-M   'P 1'
#
loop_
_entity.id
_entity.type
_entity.pdbx_description
1 polymer ?
#
loop_
_entity_poly.entity_id
_entity_poly.type
_entity_poly.pdbx_seq_one_letter_code
_entity_poly.pdbx_strand_id
1 'polypeptide(L)'
;MGFFTSASHFSTVRFTPSLSSPAPLRRRFYTVRSSLPFPGHKAKYHGELEAAVEVVERACRLCLDVKSSLFSSDGRIIEKNDQTPVTVADFGVQALVSLELGNLFPSIPLVAEEDSASVRSNNLADLVVNAVTGNSSVTHRSCKEADVLRAIDRGGKDAFTFGSKPATYWAWDHAVGMICVHEAGGKVTDWKGSHIDLTADESGRRIIYPSGGVLVTNGNLHNRIIELISCATTV
;
A
#
# COMPACT_ATOMS: atom_id res chain seq x y z
N MET A 1 -35.17 42.17 -6.08
CA MET A 1 -34.76 41.08 -7.00
C MET A 1 -33.65 40.32 -6.28
N GLY A 2 -33.85 39.18 -5.59
CA GLY A 2 -34.49 37.91 -6.00
C GLY A 2 -33.58 37.21 -7.03
N PHE A 3 -33.02 35.99 -6.89
CA PHE A 3 -33.30 34.81 -6.08
C PHE A 3 -32.04 33.87 -5.99
N PHE A 4 -31.86 33.25 -4.82
CA PHE A 4 -31.53 31.82 -4.50
C PHE A 4 -30.44 30.97 -5.22
N THR A 5 -29.49 30.53 -4.36
CA THR A 5 -28.95 29.16 -4.10
C THR A 5 -28.22 28.33 -5.17
N SER A 6 -27.05 27.81 -4.79
CA SER A 6 -26.82 26.35 -4.70
C SER A 6 -25.63 26.03 -3.80
N ALA A 7 -25.90 25.36 -2.68
CA ALA A 7 -24.90 24.79 -1.79
C ALA A 7 -24.69 23.32 -2.21
N SER A 8 -23.47 22.97 -2.59
CA SER A 8 -23.12 21.59 -2.93
C SER A 8 -22.99 20.74 -1.67
N HIS A 9 -23.80 19.68 -1.64
CA HIS A 9 -23.96 18.68 -0.58
C HIS A 9 -22.64 18.07 -0.10
N PHE A 10 -22.34 18.23 1.19
CA PHE A 10 -21.53 17.25 1.92
C PHE A 10 -22.44 16.09 2.34
N SER A 11 -22.15 14.87 1.90
CA SER A 11 -22.79 13.66 2.44
C SER A 11 -22.25 13.41 3.84
N THR A 12 -22.97 13.89 4.85
CA THR A 12 -22.76 13.49 6.25
C THR A 12 -23.33 12.10 6.46
N VAL A 13 -22.48 11.12 6.75
CA VAL A 13 -22.91 9.80 7.22
C VAL A 13 -23.56 9.97 8.60
N ARG A 14 -24.89 9.86 8.68
CA ARG A 14 -25.61 9.83 9.96
C ARG A 14 -25.58 8.42 10.53
N PHE A 15 -24.87 8.23 11.64
CA PHE A 15 -25.04 7.06 12.49
C PHE A 15 -26.21 7.32 13.46
N THR A 16 -27.32 6.61 13.28
CA THR A 16 -28.38 6.53 14.29
C THR A 16 -28.06 5.37 15.24
N PRO A 17 -27.87 5.60 16.55
CA PRO A 17 -27.67 4.51 17.49
C PRO A 17 -29.03 3.92 17.88
N SER A 18 -29.35 2.72 17.40
CA SER A 18 -30.44 1.93 17.97
C SER A 18 -29.89 1.14 19.16
N LEU A 19 -30.32 1.51 20.38
CA LEU A 19 -30.08 0.69 21.56
C LEU A 19 -30.88 -0.63 21.48
N SER A 20 -30.19 -1.76 21.45
CA SER A 20 -30.75 -3.05 21.84
C SER A 20 -29.64 -4.03 22.24
N SER A 21 -29.90 -4.77 23.33
CA SER A 21 -29.05 -5.62 24.20
C SER A 21 -28.03 -6.57 23.55
N PRO A 22 -27.03 -7.07 24.32
CA PRO A 22 -25.88 -7.78 23.79
C PRO A 22 -26.18 -9.27 23.50
N ALA A 23 -26.08 -9.63 22.23
CA ALA A 23 -25.99 -11.02 21.78
C ALA A 23 -24.51 -11.35 21.44
N PRO A 24 -24.06 -12.61 21.55
CA PRO A 24 -22.64 -12.97 21.44
C PRO A 24 -22.09 -12.57 20.07
N LEU A 25 -20.87 -12.02 20.07
CA LEU A 25 -20.15 -11.49 18.90
C LEU A 25 -19.88 -12.59 17.86
N ARG A 26 -20.87 -12.86 17.01
CA ARG A 26 -20.68 -13.61 15.77
C ARG A 26 -19.93 -12.68 14.83
N ARG A 27 -18.67 -13.01 14.50
CA ARG A 27 -17.82 -12.32 13.52
C ARG A 27 -18.65 -12.15 12.23
N ARG A 28 -19.27 -10.98 12.04
CA ARG A 28 -19.98 -10.64 10.81
C ARG A 28 -18.89 -10.43 9.76
N PHE A 29 -18.69 -11.43 8.92
CA PHE A 29 -18.03 -11.22 7.63
C PHE A 29 -18.97 -10.33 6.81
N TYR A 30 -18.84 -9.02 6.93
CA TYR A 30 -19.36 -8.12 5.92
C TYR A 30 -18.53 -8.39 4.68
N THR A 31 -19.13 -9.06 3.69
CA THR A 31 -18.59 -9.06 2.33
C THR A 31 -18.76 -7.64 1.81
N VAL A 32 -17.82 -6.76 2.17
CA VAL A 32 -17.65 -5.49 1.47
C VAL A 32 -17.20 -5.90 0.07
N ARG A 33 -18.13 -5.93 -0.89
CA ARG A 33 -17.73 -5.78 -2.29
C ARG A 33 -17.34 -4.33 -2.41
N SER A 34 -16.05 -4.06 -2.57
CA SER A 34 -15.50 -2.72 -2.78
C SER A 34 -15.97 -2.18 -4.13
N SER A 35 -17.22 -1.75 -4.25
CA SER A 35 -17.68 -1.05 -5.46
C SER A 35 -17.03 0.32 -5.51
N LEU A 36 -16.21 0.58 -6.53
CA LEU A 36 -15.59 1.89 -6.72
C LEU A 36 -16.66 2.98 -6.90
N PRO A 37 -16.42 4.21 -6.42
CA PRO A 37 -17.41 5.30 -6.45
C PRO A 37 -17.63 5.89 -7.86
N PHE A 38 -17.22 5.18 -8.91
CA PHE A 38 -17.34 5.58 -10.31
C PHE A 38 -17.48 4.35 -11.22
N PRO A 39 -18.16 4.49 -12.37
CA PRO A 39 -18.38 3.38 -13.30
C PRO A 39 -17.09 2.94 -14.02
N GLY A 40 -17.04 1.67 -14.41
CA GLY A 40 -15.86 1.02 -14.99
C GLY A 40 -15.23 1.71 -16.21
N HIS A 41 -16.05 2.28 -17.09
CA HIS A 41 -15.56 2.98 -18.28
C HIS A 41 -14.77 4.27 -17.99
N LYS A 42 -14.77 4.76 -16.74
CA LYS A 42 -14.02 5.96 -16.34
C LYS A 42 -12.59 5.68 -15.88
N ALA A 43 -12.18 4.40 -15.77
CA ALA A 43 -10.82 4.04 -15.36
C ALA A 43 -10.25 2.94 -16.25
N LYS A 44 -9.08 3.20 -16.84
CA LYS A 44 -8.35 2.23 -17.68
C LYS A 44 -8.04 0.93 -16.92
N TYR A 45 -7.76 1.02 -15.62
CA TYR A 45 -7.37 -0.08 -14.74
C TYR A 45 -8.43 -0.33 -13.65
N HIS A 46 -9.70 -0.33 -14.03
CA HIS A 46 -10.80 -0.42 -13.06
C HIS A 46 -10.79 -1.73 -12.26
N GLY A 47 -10.53 -2.86 -12.92
CA GLY A 47 -10.50 -4.17 -12.25
C GLY A 47 -9.32 -4.32 -11.30
N GLU A 48 -8.16 -3.79 -11.68
CA GLU A 48 -6.97 -3.72 -10.83
C GLU A 48 -7.23 -2.85 -9.60
N LEU A 49 -7.90 -1.72 -9.77
CA LEU A 49 -8.22 -0.82 -8.66
C LEU A 49 -9.26 -1.43 -7.71
N GLU A 50 -10.29 -2.09 -8.24
CA GLU A 50 -11.30 -2.79 -7.42
C GLU A 50 -10.64 -3.88 -6.57
N ALA A 51 -9.78 -4.71 -7.19
CA ALA A 51 -9.01 -5.73 -6.50
C ALA A 51 -8.03 -5.13 -5.47
N ALA A 52 -7.36 -4.03 -5.79
CA ALA A 52 -6.43 -3.37 -4.88
C ALA A 52 -7.16 -2.87 -3.62
N VAL A 53 -8.35 -2.26 -3.74
CA VAL A 53 -9.15 -1.84 -2.59
C VAL A 53 -9.53 -3.05 -1.73
N GLU A 54 -10.02 -4.12 -2.34
CA GLU A 54 -10.43 -5.33 -1.62
C GLU A 54 -9.27 -5.97 -0.84
N VAL A 55 -8.07 -5.98 -1.44
CA VAL A 55 -6.86 -6.51 -0.84
C VAL A 55 -6.37 -5.61 0.30
N VAL A 56 -6.41 -4.28 0.14
CA VAL A 56 -6.05 -3.34 1.21
C VAL A 56 -7.00 -3.47 2.41
N GLU A 57 -8.30 -3.64 2.19
CA GLU A 57 -9.25 -3.90 3.28
C GLU A 57 -8.92 -5.19 4.06
N ARG A 58 -8.44 -6.23 3.37
CA ARG A 58 -7.95 -7.47 4.01
C ARG A 58 -6.63 -7.26 4.73
N ALA A 59 -5.71 -6.50 4.16
CA ALA A 59 -4.44 -6.14 4.80
C ALA A 59 -4.68 -5.34 6.10
N CYS A 60 -5.60 -4.37 6.09
CA CYS A 60 -5.98 -3.64 7.31
C CYS A 60 -6.53 -4.58 8.38
N ARG A 61 -7.38 -5.54 8.00
CA ARG A 61 -7.88 -6.56 8.94
C ARG A 61 -6.77 -7.45 9.49
N LEU A 62 -5.81 -7.85 8.64
CA LEU A 62 -4.63 -8.59 9.07
C LEU A 62 -3.85 -7.81 10.13
N CYS A 63 -3.58 -6.51 9.91
CA CYS A 63 -2.90 -5.68 10.90
C CYS A 63 -3.65 -5.59 12.23
N LEU A 64 -4.98 -5.46 12.18
CA LEU A 64 -5.83 -5.44 13.38
C LEU A 64 -5.81 -6.79 14.11
N ASP A 65 -5.88 -7.90 13.38
CA ASP A 65 -5.81 -9.24 13.96
C ASP A 65 -4.45 -9.49 14.63
N VAL A 66 -3.33 -9.16 13.95
CA VAL A 66 -1.97 -9.23 14.53
C VAL A 66 -1.92 -8.40 15.81
N LYS A 67 -2.36 -7.14 15.75
CA LYS A 67 -2.43 -6.24 16.91
C LYS A 67 -3.23 -6.86 18.06
N SER A 68 -4.43 -7.37 17.80
CA SER A 68 -5.32 -7.94 18.82
C SER A 68 -4.75 -9.22 19.46
N SER A 69 -4.07 -10.07 18.70
CA SER A 69 -3.43 -11.28 19.23
C SER A 69 -2.33 -10.98 20.26
N LEU A 70 -1.67 -9.83 20.14
CA LEU A 70 -0.63 -9.39 21.07
C LEU A 70 -1.20 -8.93 22.40
N PHE A 71 -2.31 -8.19 22.37
CA PHE A 71 -2.97 -7.69 23.59
C PHE A 71 -3.81 -8.75 24.31
N SER A 72 -4.15 -9.85 23.64
CA SER A 72 -4.91 -10.97 24.22
C SER A 72 -4.01 -12.01 24.90
N SER A 73 -2.70 -11.92 24.69
CA SER A 73 -1.70 -12.80 25.27
C SER A 73 -1.27 -12.25 26.63
N ASP A 74 -2.10 -12.44 27.66
CA ASP A 74 -1.83 -12.03 29.04
C ASP A 74 -0.48 -12.61 29.52
N GLY A 75 0.55 -11.76 29.63
CA GLY A 75 1.78 -12.01 30.39
C GLY A 75 2.98 -12.67 29.71
N ARG A 76 2.93 -13.06 28.42
CA ARG A 76 4.18 -13.38 27.68
C ARG A 76 4.61 -12.15 26.91
N ILE A 77 5.27 -11.25 27.62
CA ILE A 77 6.09 -10.20 27.02
C ILE A 77 7.09 -10.94 26.11
N ILE A 78 6.87 -10.90 24.80
CA ILE A 78 7.85 -11.34 23.81
C ILE A 78 8.93 -10.26 23.80
N GLU A 79 9.74 -10.23 24.86
CA GLU A 79 11.05 -9.58 24.84
C GLU A 79 12.03 -10.58 24.22
N LYS A 80 12.02 -10.65 22.89
CA LYS A 80 13.13 -11.22 22.13
C LYS A 80 13.48 -10.28 20.99
N ASN A 81 14.26 -9.28 21.38
CA ASN A 81 15.11 -8.32 20.67
C ASN A 81 14.71 -7.67 19.34
N ASP A 82 13.94 -8.29 18.45
CA ASP A 82 13.51 -7.67 17.18
C ASP A 82 12.13 -8.18 16.68
N GLN A 83 11.41 -8.97 17.49
CA GLN A 83 10.13 -9.62 17.10
C GLN A 83 8.91 -8.73 17.39
N THR A 84 8.92 -7.51 16.89
CA THR A 84 7.82 -6.58 17.17
C THR A 84 6.56 -6.96 16.38
N PRO A 85 5.38 -6.60 16.91
CA PRO A 85 4.09 -6.67 16.21
C PRO A 85 4.12 -6.16 14.76
N VAL A 86 4.92 -5.13 14.56
CA VAL A 86 5.07 -4.38 13.31
C VAL A 86 5.68 -5.30 12.26
N THR A 87 6.77 -6.00 12.62
CA THR A 87 7.47 -6.93 11.75
C THR A 87 6.57 -8.04 11.18
N VAL A 88 5.71 -8.66 12.00
CA VAL A 88 4.79 -9.72 11.51
C VAL A 88 3.71 -9.14 10.60
N ALA A 89 3.22 -7.94 10.92
CA ALA A 89 2.24 -7.25 10.09
C ALA A 89 2.84 -6.85 8.74
N ASP A 90 4.07 -6.34 8.70
CA ASP A 90 4.74 -5.92 7.46
C ASP A 90 4.90 -7.10 6.49
N PHE A 91 5.49 -8.20 6.97
CA PHE A 91 5.63 -9.44 6.19
C PHE A 91 4.26 -10.01 5.78
N GLY A 92 3.29 -10.01 6.69
CA GLY A 92 1.96 -10.54 6.45
C GLY A 92 1.17 -9.75 5.40
N VAL A 93 1.23 -8.42 5.47
CA VAL A 93 0.61 -7.52 4.49
C VAL A 93 1.26 -7.72 3.12
N GLN A 94 2.58 -7.70 3.02
CA GLN A 94 3.27 -7.91 1.74
C GLN A 94 2.91 -9.28 1.14
N ALA A 95 2.94 -10.34 1.94
CA ALA A 95 2.58 -11.69 1.48
C ALA A 95 1.13 -11.74 0.97
N LEU A 96 0.18 -11.21 1.75
CA LEU A 96 -1.23 -11.18 1.39
C LEU A 96 -1.47 -10.40 0.08
N VAL A 97 -0.93 -9.18 0.00
CA VAL A 97 -1.05 -8.34 -1.21
C VAL A 97 -0.46 -9.05 -2.42
N SER A 98 0.73 -9.62 -2.27
CA SER A 98 1.42 -10.33 -3.35
C SER A 98 0.69 -11.57 -3.83
N LEU A 99 0.10 -12.37 -2.92
CA LEU A 99 -0.70 -13.56 -3.26
C LEU A 99 -1.94 -13.17 -4.05
N GLU A 100 -2.74 -12.25 -3.51
CA GLU A 100 -4.04 -11.91 -4.06
C GLU A 100 -3.90 -11.23 -5.43
N LEU A 101 -3.04 -10.23 -5.52
CA LEU A 101 -2.79 -9.54 -6.79
C LEU A 101 -2.03 -10.42 -7.78
N GLY A 102 -1.20 -11.36 -7.31
CA GLY A 102 -0.50 -12.31 -8.20
C GLY A 102 -1.39 -13.33 -8.84
N ASN A 103 -2.42 -13.77 -8.11
CA ASN A 103 -3.42 -14.69 -8.65
C ASN A 103 -4.30 -14.01 -9.69
N LEU A 104 -4.64 -12.73 -9.47
CA LEU A 104 -5.52 -11.97 -10.37
C LEU A 104 -4.76 -11.37 -11.56
N PHE A 105 -3.55 -10.85 -11.34
CA PHE A 105 -2.77 -10.11 -12.33
C PHE A 105 -1.30 -10.58 -12.35
N PRO A 106 -1.03 -11.82 -12.79
CA PRO A 106 0.32 -12.40 -12.75
C PRO A 106 1.33 -11.66 -13.64
N SER A 107 0.88 -10.98 -14.69
CA SER A 107 1.73 -10.21 -15.60
C SER A 107 2.17 -8.86 -15.05
N ILE A 108 1.56 -8.39 -13.96
CA ILE A 108 1.95 -7.12 -13.33
C ILE A 108 3.11 -7.41 -12.37
N PRO A 109 4.30 -6.81 -12.59
CA PRO A 109 5.42 -6.97 -11.67
C PRO A 109 5.11 -6.30 -10.33
N LEU A 110 5.54 -6.93 -9.24
CA LEU A 110 5.46 -6.37 -7.90
C LEU A 110 6.83 -5.86 -7.49
N VAL A 111 6.86 -4.73 -6.81
CA VAL A 111 8.06 -4.20 -6.18
C VAL A 111 7.71 -3.92 -4.73
N ALA A 112 8.44 -4.53 -3.79
CA ALA A 112 8.10 -4.47 -2.38
C ALA A 112 9.36 -4.54 -1.49
N GLU A 113 9.28 -4.03 -0.27
CA GLU A 113 10.45 -3.87 0.59
C GLU A 113 10.95 -5.20 1.17
N GLU A 114 10.03 -6.05 1.62
CA GLU A 114 10.35 -7.19 2.46
C GLU A 114 10.94 -8.38 1.69
N ASP A 115 11.68 -9.20 2.43
CA ASP A 115 12.35 -10.40 1.94
C ASP A 115 12.20 -11.56 2.93
N SER A 116 12.01 -12.78 2.40
CA SER A 116 11.78 -13.95 3.25
C SER A 116 13.00 -14.42 4.04
N ALA A 117 14.23 -14.00 3.70
CA ALA A 117 15.40 -14.30 4.50
C ALA A 117 15.29 -13.72 5.91
N SER A 118 14.73 -12.51 6.05
CA SER A 118 14.44 -11.87 7.34
C SER A 118 13.37 -12.62 8.13
N VAL A 119 12.36 -13.19 7.46
CA VAL A 119 11.35 -14.05 8.11
C VAL A 119 12.00 -15.30 8.69
N ARG A 120 12.88 -15.96 7.92
CA ARG A 120 13.57 -17.19 8.32
C ARG A 120 14.56 -16.94 9.45
N SER A 121 15.40 -15.91 9.34
CA SER A 121 16.42 -15.59 10.36
C SER A 121 15.82 -15.25 11.71
N ASN A 122 14.62 -14.64 11.72
CA ASN A 122 13.90 -14.28 12.94
C ASN A 122 12.91 -15.35 13.42
N ASN A 123 12.81 -16.51 12.76
CA ASN A 123 11.86 -17.59 13.08
C ASN A 123 10.39 -17.11 13.11
N LEU A 124 10.01 -16.26 12.17
CA LEU A 124 8.67 -15.65 12.11
C LEU A 124 7.70 -16.38 11.17
N ALA A 125 8.14 -17.43 10.47
CA ALA A 125 7.39 -18.09 9.41
C ALA A 125 5.97 -18.50 9.84
N ASP A 126 5.83 -19.21 10.97
CA ASP A 126 4.53 -19.64 11.48
C ASP A 126 3.60 -18.46 11.81
N LEU A 127 4.14 -17.40 12.39
CA LEU A 127 3.36 -16.20 12.75
C LEU A 127 2.82 -15.50 11.51
N VAL A 128 3.68 -15.33 10.50
CA VAL A 128 3.31 -14.70 9.22
C VAL A 128 2.30 -15.57 8.47
N VAL A 129 2.52 -16.88 8.39
CA VAL A 129 1.59 -17.83 7.74
C VAL A 129 0.22 -17.81 8.40
N ASN A 130 0.18 -17.80 9.73
CA ASN A 130 -1.08 -17.72 10.47
C ASN A 130 -1.82 -16.40 10.21
N ALA A 131 -1.10 -15.28 10.19
CA ALA A 131 -1.68 -13.96 9.91
C ALA A 131 -2.29 -13.89 8.50
N VAL A 132 -1.58 -14.41 7.49
CA VAL A 132 -2.03 -14.44 6.09
C VAL A 132 -3.22 -15.38 5.90
N THR A 133 -3.14 -16.59 6.45
CA THR A 133 -4.17 -17.63 6.27
C THR A 133 -5.54 -17.16 6.78
N GLY A 134 -5.59 -16.43 7.90
CA GLY A 134 -6.83 -15.88 8.45
C GLY A 134 -7.48 -14.78 7.60
N ASN A 135 -6.75 -14.19 6.64
CA ASN A 135 -7.17 -12.99 5.90
C ASN A 135 -7.19 -13.16 4.37
N SER A 136 -6.65 -14.27 3.84
CA SER A 136 -6.66 -14.57 2.41
C SER A 136 -8.05 -14.95 1.87
N SER A 137 -8.32 -14.71 0.59
CA SER A 137 -9.52 -15.20 -0.10
C SER A 137 -9.49 -16.71 -0.34
N VAL A 138 -8.30 -17.32 -0.25
CA VAL A 138 -8.07 -18.74 -0.54
C VAL A 138 -8.57 -19.58 0.64
N THR A 139 -9.86 -19.94 0.59
CA THR A 139 -10.53 -20.71 1.66
C THR A 139 -10.34 -22.23 1.57
N HIS A 140 -9.72 -22.76 0.50
CA HIS A 140 -9.75 -24.20 0.21
C HIS A 140 -8.39 -24.88 -0.02
N ARG A 141 -7.30 -24.11 -0.07
CA ARG A 141 -5.92 -24.63 -0.11
C ARG A 141 -5.20 -23.93 1.04
N SER A 142 -4.89 -24.64 2.12
CA SER A 142 -4.04 -24.11 3.19
C SER A 142 -2.84 -23.42 2.54
N CYS A 143 -2.73 -22.10 2.73
CA CYS A 143 -1.61 -21.33 2.23
C CYS A 143 -0.37 -21.88 2.96
N LYS A 144 0.47 -22.63 2.24
CA LYS A 144 1.62 -23.27 2.86
C LYS A 144 2.69 -22.22 3.12
N GLU A 145 3.56 -22.48 4.07
CA GLU A 145 4.73 -21.64 4.33
C GLU A 145 5.49 -21.29 3.04
N ALA A 146 5.75 -22.28 2.19
CA ALA A 146 6.43 -22.06 0.92
C ALA A 146 5.71 -21.08 -0.03
N ASP A 147 4.36 -21.04 0.00
CA ASP A 147 3.58 -20.11 -0.80
C ASP A 147 3.67 -18.68 -0.25
N VAL A 148 3.61 -18.54 1.08
CA VAL A 148 3.76 -17.25 1.77
C VAL A 148 5.15 -16.67 1.55
N LEU A 149 6.21 -17.45 1.75
CA LEU A 149 7.59 -16.97 1.59
C LEU A 149 7.86 -16.57 0.13
N ARG A 150 7.40 -17.37 -0.85
CA ARG A 150 7.48 -17.02 -2.27
C ARG A 150 6.70 -15.75 -2.61
N ALA A 151 5.56 -15.52 -1.96
CA ALA A 151 4.81 -14.30 -2.16
C ALA A 151 5.55 -13.07 -1.62
N ILE A 152 6.23 -13.18 -0.47
CA ILE A 152 7.12 -12.13 0.04
C ILE A 152 8.22 -11.86 -0.99
N ASP A 153 8.90 -12.89 -1.47
CA ASP A 153 10.04 -12.77 -2.38
C ASP A 153 9.66 -12.28 -3.79
N ARG A 154 8.40 -12.43 -4.21
CA ARG A 154 7.94 -11.97 -5.53
C ARG A 154 8.19 -10.49 -5.77
N GLY A 155 8.13 -9.68 -4.72
CA GLY A 155 8.43 -8.26 -4.78
C GLY A 155 9.87 -7.91 -4.40
N GLY A 156 10.65 -8.88 -3.92
CA GLY A 156 11.97 -8.76 -3.28
C GLY A 156 13.11 -8.35 -4.21
N LYS A 157 14.31 -8.14 -3.65
CA LYS A 157 15.47 -7.64 -4.40
C LYS A 157 15.96 -8.66 -5.43
N ASP A 158 15.84 -9.96 -5.13
CA ASP A 158 16.28 -11.00 -6.06
C ASP A 158 15.34 -11.20 -7.26
N ALA A 159 14.19 -10.54 -7.27
CA ALA A 159 13.26 -10.59 -8.40
C ALA A 159 13.76 -9.82 -9.64
N PHE A 160 14.66 -8.84 -9.48
CA PHE A 160 15.15 -7.99 -10.57
C PHE A 160 16.61 -7.54 -10.36
N THR A 161 17.44 -7.50 -11.41
CA THR A 161 18.86 -7.09 -11.34
C THR A 161 19.03 -5.58 -11.25
N PHE A 162 19.92 -5.08 -10.38
CA PHE A 162 20.06 -3.65 -10.08
C PHE A 162 21.40 -3.02 -10.49
N GLY A 163 21.38 -1.70 -10.63
CA GLY A 163 22.58 -0.85 -10.71
C GLY A 163 23.34 -0.73 -9.39
N SER A 164 24.63 -0.42 -9.48
CA SER A 164 25.64 -0.52 -8.41
C SER A 164 25.61 0.57 -7.32
N LYS A 165 24.55 1.37 -7.22
CA LYS A 165 24.42 2.43 -6.19
C LYS A 165 23.10 2.28 -5.41
N PRO A 166 23.14 2.22 -4.07
CA PRO A 166 21.91 2.21 -3.27
C PRO A 166 21.19 3.55 -3.43
N ALA A 167 19.90 3.51 -3.76
CA ALA A 167 19.09 4.70 -3.75
C ALA A 167 18.72 5.12 -2.35
N THR A 168 18.59 6.43 -2.16
CA THR A 168 18.12 7.05 -0.92
C THR A 168 16.59 7.17 -0.86
N TYR A 169 15.89 6.98 -1.98
CA TYR A 169 14.44 7.18 -2.11
C TYR A 169 13.80 6.06 -2.92
N TRP A 170 12.85 5.34 -2.34
CA TRP A 170 12.17 4.24 -3.03
C TRP A 170 10.88 4.69 -3.72
N ALA A 171 10.61 4.15 -4.90
CA ALA A 171 9.47 4.55 -5.72
C ALA A 171 8.12 4.39 -4.98
N TRP A 172 7.95 3.33 -4.19
CA TRP A 172 6.71 3.08 -3.44
C TRP A 172 6.46 4.09 -2.31
N ASP A 173 7.51 4.67 -1.71
CA ASP A 173 7.37 5.70 -0.66
C ASP A 173 6.74 6.99 -1.19
N HIS A 174 6.87 7.24 -2.50
CA HIS A 174 6.43 8.47 -3.13
C HIS A 174 5.21 8.29 -4.03
N ALA A 175 4.99 7.10 -4.60
CA ALA A 175 3.93 6.86 -5.58
C ALA A 175 2.55 7.35 -5.12
N VAL A 176 2.13 6.96 -3.90
CA VAL A 176 0.83 7.35 -3.34
C VAL A 176 0.78 8.85 -3.06
N GLY A 177 1.85 9.43 -2.50
CA GLY A 177 1.94 10.86 -2.22
C GLY A 177 1.86 11.71 -3.49
N MET A 178 2.49 11.26 -4.58
CA MET A 178 2.42 11.93 -5.88
C MET A 178 0.99 11.96 -6.44
N ILE A 179 0.25 10.84 -6.33
CA ILE A 179 -1.15 10.77 -6.74
C ILE A 179 -1.97 11.80 -5.95
N CYS A 180 -1.84 11.82 -4.62
CA CYS A 180 -2.56 12.77 -3.76
C CYS A 180 -2.28 14.23 -4.14
N VAL A 181 -1.02 14.57 -4.45
CA VAL A 181 -0.64 15.92 -4.87
C VAL A 181 -1.30 16.29 -6.20
N HIS A 182 -1.27 15.40 -7.19
CA HIS A 182 -1.88 15.66 -8.50
C HIS A 182 -3.39 15.84 -8.40
N GLU A 183 -4.07 14.98 -7.65
CA GLU A 183 -5.52 15.06 -7.42
C GLU A 183 -5.91 16.36 -6.67
N ALA A 184 -5.03 16.89 -5.83
CA ALA A 184 -5.21 18.18 -5.18
C ALA A 184 -4.88 19.39 -6.09
N GLY A 185 -4.55 19.18 -7.36
CA GLY A 185 -4.16 20.22 -8.31
C GLY A 185 -2.71 20.72 -8.15
N GLY A 186 -1.91 20.03 -7.36
CA GLY A 186 -0.48 20.28 -7.22
C GLY A 186 0.33 19.75 -8.40
N LYS A 187 1.65 19.95 -8.34
CA LYS A 187 2.58 19.50 -9.38
C LYS A 187 3.81 18.86 -8.76
N VAL A 188 4.22 17.73 -9.36
CA VAL A 188 5.41 16.95 -8.97
C VAL A 188 6.33 16.78 -10.18
N THR A 189 7.61 17.11 -10.03
CA THR A 189 8.64 16.92 -11.06
C THR A 189 9.98 16.56 -10.41
N ASP A 190 10.99 16.26 -11.23
CA ASP A 190 12.39 16.38 -10.78
C ASP A 190 12.79 17.87 -10.62
N TRP A 191 14.06 18.11 -10.27
CA TRP A 191 14.64 19.45 -10.13
C TRP A 191 14.66 20.29 -11.40
N LYS A 192 14.60 19.64 -12.57
CA LYS A 192 14.66 20.25 -13.89
C LYS A 192 13.26 20.52 -14.45
N GLY A 193 12.21 20.15 -13.73
CA GLY A 193 10.83 20.25 -14.20
C GLY A 193 10.36 19.07 -15.06
N SER A 194 11.17 18.01 -15.18
CA SER A 194 10.80 16.79 -15.90
C SER A 194 9.80 15.99 -15.08
N HIS A 195 8.87 15.31 -15.76
CA HIS A 195 7.94 14.41 -15.11
C HIS A 195 8.69 13.26 -14.42
N ILE A 196 8.26 12.90 -13.21
CA ILE A 196 8.79 11.72 -12.51
C ILE A 196 8.22 10.48 -13.17
N ASP A 197 9.07 9.63 -13.69
CA ASP A 197 8.67 8.37 -14.30
C ASP A 197 8.93 7.21 -13.33
N LEU A 198 7.86 6.74 -12.71
CA LEU A 198 7.87 5.57 -11.83
C LEU A 198 7.97 4.25 -12.61
N THR A 199 7.86 4.31 -13.95
CA THR A 199 7.83 3.16 -14.86
C THR A 199 8.96 3.16 -15.89
N ALA A 200 9.77 4.22 -15.96
CA ALA A 200 10.87 4.34 -16.92
C ALA A 200 11.80 3.13 -16.81
N ASP A 201 11.96 2.40 -17.91
CA ASP A 201 13.06 1.49 -18.22
C ASP A 201 13.49 0.50 -17.12
N GLU A 202 12.56 -0.32 -16.60
CA GLU A 202 12.75 -1.75 -16.24
C GLU A 202 11.64 -2.25 -15.31
N SER A 203 11.15 -3.47 -15.55
CA SER A 203 10.40 -4.22 -14.54
C SER A 203 11.25 -4.30 -13.27
N GLY A 204 10.72 -3.89 -12.13
CA GLY A 204 11.43 -3.98 -10.85
C GLY A 204 12.20 -2.75 -10.41
N ARG A 205 12.11 -1.62 -11.11
CA ARG A 205 12.76 -0.38 -10.66
C ARG A 205 12.24 0.05 -9.29
N ARG A 206 13.14 0.08 -8.31
CA ARG A 206 12.85 0.45 -6.92
C ARG A 206 13.04 1.94 -6.62
N ILE A 207 13.54 2.70 -7.58
CA ILE A 207 14.12 4.03 -7.36
C ILE A 207 13.39 5.06 -8.21
N ILE A 208 13.17 6.26 -7.68
CA ILE A 208 12.62 7.37 -8.47
C ILE A 208 13.56 7.74 -9.62
N TYR A 209 12.98 7.93 -10.80
CA TYR A 209 13.67 8.45 -11.97
C TYR A 209 12.95 9.71 -12.51
N PRO A 210 13.67 10.74 -13.00
CA PRO A 210 15.12 10.91 -12.98
C PRO A 210 15.73 10.91 -11.58
N SER A 211 16.97 10.39 -11.47
CA SER A 211 17.68 10.43 -10.20
C SER A 211 18.09 11.85 -9.86
N GLY A 212 18.10 12.15 -8.58
CA GLY A 212 18.20 13.51 -8.11
C GLY A 212 17.29 13.67 -6.93
N GLY A 213 15.98 13.58 -7.13
CA GLY A 213 14.93 13.71 -6.12
C GLY A 213 13.73 14.47 -6.68
N VAL A 214 12.82 14.91 -5.81
CA VAL A 214 11.47 15.34 -6.21
C VAL A 214 11.15 16.77 -5.73
N LEU A 215 10.65 17.60 -6.64
CA LEU A 215 10.04 18.89 -6.36
C LEU A 215 8.52 18.77 -6.31
N VAL A 216 7.92 19.17 -5.19
CA VAL A 216 6.46 19.13 -4.96
C VAL A 216 5.96 20.54 -4.65
N THR A 217 4.88 20.97 -5.30
CA THR A 217 4.31 22.32 -5.12
C THR A 217 2.79 22.33 -5.28
N ASN A 218 2.14 23.43 -4.92
CA ASN A 218 0.72 23.70 -5.20
C ASN A 218 0.40 24.02 -6.68
N GLY A 219 1.34 23.78 -7.61
CA GLY A 219 1.20 24.07 -9.03
C GLY A 219 1.50 25.52 -9.39
N ASN A 220 0.92 26.49 -8.69
CA ASN A 220 1.03 27.93 -9.01
C ASN A 220 2.46 28.48 -8.94
N LEU A 221 3.27 27.97 -8.02
CA LEU A 221 4.65 28.42 -7.81
C LEU A 221 5.68 27.56 -8.54
N HIS A 222 5.25 26.49 -9.21
CA HIS A 222 6.14 25.43 -9.65
C HIS A 222 7.23 25.90 -10.62
N ASN A 223 6.83 26.60 -11.69
CA ASN A 223 7.77 27.09 -12.70
C ASN A 223 8.72 28.14 -12.12
N ARG A 224 8.23 29.01 -11.22
CA ARG A 224 9.07 30.02 -10.54
C ARG A 224 10.12 29.37 -9.65
N ILE A 225 9.78 28.26 -8.97
CA ILE A 225 10.72 27.53 -8.14
C ILE A 225 11.76 26.81 -9.01
N ILE A 226 11.36 26.21 -10.14
CA ILE A 226 12.29 25.61 -11.11
C ILE A 226 13.29 26.65 -11.63
N GLU A 227 12.80 27.84 -11.99
CA GLU A 227 13.66 28.96 -12.41
C GLU A 227 14.68 29.32 -11.33
N LEU A 228 14.24 29.47 -10.07
CA LEU A 228 15.12 29.78 -8.94
C LEU A 228 16.19 28.69 -8.72
N ILE A 229 15.81 27.42 -8.78
CA ILE A 229 16.74 26.28 -8.65
C ILE A 229 17.76 26.30 -9.78
N SER A 230 17.30 26.53 -11.01
CA SER A 230 18.17 26.59 -12.20
C SER A 230 19.18 27.73 -12.10
N CYS A 231 18.77 28.90 -11.63
CA CYS A 231 19.66 30.04 -11.39
C CYS A 231 20.72 29.76 -10.31
N ALA A 232 20.33 29.08 -9.22
CA ALA A 232 21.24 28.78 -8.11
C ALA A 232 22.32 27.74 -8.46
N THR A 233 22.08 26.90 -9.48
CA THR A 233 23.00 25.82 -9.89
C THR A 233 24.03 26.28 -10.94
N THR A 234 23.94 27.53 -11.41
CA THR A 234 24.82 28.10 -12.46
C THR A 234 25.98 28.93 -11.89
N VAL A 235 26.27 28.80 -10.59
CA VAL A 235 27.38 29.48 -9.88
C VAL A 235 28.38 28.44 -9.39
#